data_AF-G9Y323-F1
#
_entry.id   AF-G9Y323-F1
#
_cell.length_a   1.000
_cell.length_b   1.000
_cell.length_c   1.000
_cell.angle_alpha   90.00
_cell.angle_beta   90.00
_cell.angle_gamma   90.00
#
_symmetry.space_group_name_H-M   'P 1'
#
loop_
_entity.id
_entity.type
_entity.pdbx_description
1 polymer ?
#
loop_
_entity_poly.entity_id
_entity_poly.type
_entity_poly.pdbx_seq_one_letter_code
_entity_poly.pdbx_strand_id
1 'polypeptide(L)'
;MFLAYLFFFITILIKLYADVIGDKFMFLVDEWAERHINAALKRGELNNLSGEGKPLVLDDDSHVPAELRTGYRLLKNAGCLPPEIEQRNEAATIASILRGLSREHPDYSELNKKLALLEFRLQQAGMSTDFLHAEYAEHFAQRF
;
A
#
# COMPACT_ATOMS: atom_id res chain seq x y z
N MET A 1 1.00 49.43 -3.84
CA MET A 1 0.03 49.13 -2.75
C MET A 1 -1.22 48.42 -3.25
N PHE A 2 -1.93 48.92 -4.26
CA PHE A 2 -3.19 48.32 -4.73
C PHE A 2 -3.07 46.85 -5.22
N LEU A 3 -2.02 46.54 -5.98
CA LEU A 3 -1.79 45.18 -6.50
C LEU A 3 -1.54 44.14 -5.39
N ALA A 4 -0.87 44.53 -4.31
CA ALA A 4 -0.60 43.65 -3.16
C ALA A 4 -1.88 43.36 -2.36
N TYR A 5 -2.76 44.36 -2.20
CA TYR A 5 -4.08 44.16 -1.61
C TYR A 5 -4.97 43.26 -2.47
N LEU A 6 -4.94 43.44 -3.79
CA LEU A 6 -5.69 42.60 -4.71
C LEU A 6 -5.22 41.13 -4.64
N PHE A 7 -3.90 40.90 -4.64
CA PHE A 7 -3.35 39.56 -4.50
C PHE A 7 -3.72 38.91 -3.16
N PHE A 8 -3.60 39.67 -2.06
CA PHE A 8 -3.98 39.19 -0.72
C PHE A 8 -5.48 38.85 -0.65
N PHE A 9 -6.34 39.69 -1.20
CA PHE A 9 -7.78 39.47 -1.24
C PHE A 9 -8.17 38.25 -2.08
N ILE A 10 -7.57 38.09 -3.27
CA ILE A 10 -7.78 36.91 -4.12
C ILE A 10 -7.36 35.63 -3.39
N THR A 11 -6.23 35.66 -2.68
CA THR A 11 -5.75 34.48 -1.94
C THR A 11 -6.71 34.09 -0.81
N ILE A 12 -7.24 35.08 -0.08
CA ILE A 12 -8.28 34.85 0.95
C ILE A 12 -9.55 34.28 0.32
N LEU A 13 -10.00 34.84 -0.80
CA LEU A 13 -11.23 34.43 -1.46
C LEU A 13 -11.14 32.99 -1.99
N ILE A 14 -9.98 32.62 -2.58
CA ILE A 14 -9.70 31.24 -3.01
C ILE A 14 -9.73 30.29 -1.82
N LYS A 15 -9.09 30.66 -0.70
CA LYS A 15 -9.03 29.82 0.49
C LYS A 15 -10.40 29.63 1.14
N LEU A 16 -11.20 30.70 1.24
CA LEU A 16 -12.56 30.66 1.76
C LEU A 16 -13.47 29.77 0.89
N TYR A 17 -13.32 29.86 -0.43
CA TYR A 17 -14.11 29.06 -1.36
C TYR A 17 -13.70 27.58 -1.33
N ALA A 18 -12.40 27.28 -1.22
CA ALA A 18 -11.89 25.92 -1.10
C ALA A 18 -12.37 25.22 0.17
N ASP A 19 -12.38 25.91 1.32
CA ASP A 19 -12.85 25.37 2.60
C ASP A 19 -14.34 25.02 2.54
N VAL A 20 -15.17 25.94 2.02
CA VAL A 20 -16.61 25.75 1.86
C VAL A 20 -16.94 24.62 0.87
N ILE A 21 -16.12 24.43 -0.17
CA ILE A 21 -16.27 23.30 -1.09
C ILE A 21 -15.86 21.99 -0.42
N GLY A 22 -14.75 21.99 0.32
CA GLY A 22 -14.26 20.81 1.04
C GLY A 22 -15.32 20.26 2.00
N ASP A 23 -15.91 21.13 2.81
CA ASP A 23 -16.97 20.76 3.75
C ASP A 23 -18.21 20.20 3.03
N LYS A 24 -18.63 20.82 1.92
CA LYS A 24 -19.76 20.32 1.12
C LYS A 24 -19.47 19.00 0.44
N PHE A 25 -18.23 18.80 -0.03
CA PHE A 25 -17.82 17.57 -0.68
C PHE A 25 -17.80 16.42 0.34
N MET A 26 -17.25 16.65 1.52
CA MET A 26 -17.22 15.67 2.60
C MET A 26 -18.63 15.27 3.03
N PHE A 27 -19.52 16.25 3.24
CA PHE A 27 -20.94 16.00 3.56
C PHE A 27 -21.66 15.16 2.47
N LEU A 28 -21.38 15.42 1.20
CA LEU A 28 -22.05 14.74 0.09
C LEU A 28 -21.58 13.28 -0.06
N VAL A 29 -20.30 13.01 0.21
CA VAL A 29 -19.75 11.66 0.27
C VAL A 29 -20.36 10.89 1.44
N ASP A 30 -20.47 11.51 2.60
CA ASP A 30 -21.09 10.90 3.79
C ASP A 30 -22.56 10.53 3.52
N GLU A 31 -23.34 11.43 2.93
CA GLU A 31 -24.74 11.17 2.58
C GLU A 31 -24.87 10.05 1.53
N TRP A 32 -23.96 10.00 0.56
CA TRP A 32 -23.97 8.96 -0.46
C TRP A 32 -23.61 7.58 0.10
N ALA A 33 -22.62 7.52 0.98
CA ALA A 33 -22.22 6.30 1.69
C ALA A 33 -23.36 5.79 2.57
N GLU A 34 -23.98 6.67 3.36
CA GLU A 34 -25.10 6.32 4.24
C GLU A 34 -26.28 5.74 3.45
N ARG A 35 -26.61 6.34 2.29
CA ARG A 35 -27.65 5.82 1.40
C ARG A 35 -27.29 4.45 0.83
N HIS A 36 -26.04 4.24 0.43
CA HIS A 36 -25.58 2.95 -0.10
C HIS A 36 -25.60 1.85 0.95
N ILE A 37 -25.12 2.13 2.16
CA ILE A 37 -25.13 1.20 3.29
C ILE A 37 -26.57 0.82 3.63
N ASN A 38 -27.47 1.81 3.77
CA ASN A 38 -28.88 1.56 4.05
C ASN A 38 -29.58 0.77 2.93
N ALA A 39 -29.22 1.02 1.66
CA ALA A 39 -29.74 0.24 0.54
C ALA A 39 -29.26 -1.21 0.57
N ALA A 40 -27.98 -1.45 0.87
CA ALA A 40 -27.42 -2.80 1.00
C ALA A 40 -28.04 -3.56 2.18
N LEU A 41 -28.27 -2.89 3.32
CA LEU A 41 -29.00 -3.43 4.47
C LEU A 41 -30.43 -3.86 4.09
N LYS A 42 -31.17 -2.99 3.38
CA LYS A 42 -32.54 -3.31 2.92
C LYS A 42 -32.59 -4.46 1.92
N ARG A 43 -31.55 -4.60 1.08
CA ARG A 43 -31.42 -5.73 0.14
C ARG A 43 -30.97 -7.02 0.84
N GLY A 44 -30.59 -6.96 2.11
CA GLY A 44 -30.07 -8.10 2.86
C GLY A 44 -28.69 -8.56 2.40
N GLU A 45 -27.98 -7.75 1.60
CA GLU A 45 -26.63 -8.07 1.08
C GLU A 45 -25.58 -8.13 2.20
N LEU A 46 -25.89 -7.51 3.34
CA LEU A 46 -25.05 -7.50 4.54
C LEU A 46 -25.48 -8.56 5.56
N ASN A 47 -26.51 -9.35 5.26
CA ASN A 47 -26.96 -10.47 6.09
C ASN A 47 -26.41 -11.78 5.51
N ASN A 48 -25.94 -12.67 6.38
CA ASN A 48 -25.28 -13.94 6.08
C ASN A 48 -23.96 -13.80 5.28
N LEU A 49 -23.14 -12.80 5.64
CA LEU A 49 -21.81 -12.65 5.05
C LEU A 49 -20.94 -13.88 5.37
N SER A 50 -20.05 -14.24 4.45
CA SER A 50 -19.08 -15.31 4.65
C SER A 50 -18.18 -15.00 5.86
N GLY A 51 -18.52 -15.56 7.04
CA GLY A 51 -17.82 -15.32 8.30
C GLY A 51 -18.63 -14.60 9.38
N GLU A 52 -19.91 -14.28 9.13
CA GLU A 52 -20.78 -13.64 10.12
C GLU A 52 -20.93 -14.51 11.38
N GLY A 53 -20.66 -13.91 12.54
CA GLY A 53 -20.71 -14.58 13.84
C GLY A 53 -19.60 -15.63 14.08
N LYS A 54 -18.71 -15.87 13.11
CA LYS A 54 -17.57 -16.78 13.27
C LYS A 54 -16.34 -15.99 13.73
N PRO A 55 -15.48 -16.58 14.57
CA PRO A 55 -14.18 -15.99 14.86
C PRO A 55 -13.44 -15.70 13.55
N LEU A 56 -12.95 -14.47 13.40
CA LEU A 56 -12.17 -14.09 12.23
C LEU A 56 -10.98 -15.05 12.12
N VAL A 57 -10.79 -15.70 10.97
CA VAL A 57 -9.57 -16.48 10.71
C VAL A 57 -8.45 -15.48 10.54
N LEU A 58 -7.62 -15.37 11.57
CA LEU A 58 -6.50 -14.46 11.58
C LEU A 58 -5.38 -15.09 10.75
N ASP A 59 -4.90 -14.36 9.75
CA ASP A 59 -3.65 -14.71 9.08
C ASP A 59 -2.50 -14.74 10.10
N ASP A 60 -1.46 -15.52 9.79
CA ASP A 60 -0.30 -15.74 10.64
C ASP A 60 0.59 -14.48 10.73
N ASP A 61 0.14 -13.52 11.55
CA ASP A 61 0.85 -12.28 11.84
C ASP A 61 1.82 -12.44 13.02
N SER A 62 2.38 -13.64 13.21
CA SER A 62 3.32 -13.95 14.30
C SER A 62 4.54 -13.02 14.31
N HIS A 63 4.90 -12.47 13.15
CA HIS A 63 6.01 -11.54 12.96
C HIS A 63 5.68 -10.08 13.29
N VAL A 64 4.39 -9.75 13.48
CA VAL A 64 3.94 -8.40 13.80
C VAL A 64 3.66 -8.29 15.31
N PRO A 65 4.17 -7.25 16.02
CA PRO A 65 3.83 -7.00 17.42
C PRO A 65 2.31 -6.93 17.62
N ALA A 66 1.82 -7.47 18.74
CA ALA A 66 0.38 -7.64 19.00
C ALA A 66 -0.42 -6.33 18.87
N GLU A 67 0.19 -5.20 19.26
CA GLU A 67 -0.39 -3.86 19.18
C GLU A 67 -0.61 -3.40 17.72
N LEU A 68 0.22 -3.85 16.79
CA LEU A 68 0.22 -3.40 15.39
C LEU A 68 -0.58 -4.32 14.45
N ARG A 69 -0.87 -5.55 14.86
CA ARG A 69 -1.60 -6.54 14.04
C ARG A 69 -2.94 -6.01 13.53
N THR A 70 -3.70 -5.34 14.39
CA THR A 70 -5.00 -4.77 14.02
C THR A 70 -4.87 -3.68 12.96
N GLY A 71 -3.87 -2.80 13.10
CA GLY A 71 -3.58 -1.76 12.12
C GLY A 71 -3.12 -2.34 10.78
N TYR A 72 -2.21 -3.31 10.82
CA TYR A 72 -1.69 -3.97 9.62
C TYR A 72 -2.79 -4.72 8.84
N ARG A 73 -3.71 -5.38 9.56
CA ARG A 73 -4.89 -6.04 8.96
C ARG A 73 -5.86 -5.05 8.33
N LEU A 74 -6.13 -3.93 9.01
CA LEU A 74 -7.01 -2.90 8.48
C LEU A 74 -6.45 -2.34 7.17
N LEU A 75 -5.14 -2.06 7.14
CA LEU A 75 -4.43 -1.59 5.95
C LEU A 75 -4.42 -2.64 4.83
N LYS A 76 -4.13 -3.91 5.16
CA LYS A 76 -4.20 -5.04 4.21
C LYS A 76 -5.59 -5.18 3.59
N ASN A 77 -6.65 -5.08 4.40
CA ASN A 77 -8.03 -5.19 3.96
C ASN A 77 -8.49 -3.97 3.15
N ALA A 78 -7.94 -2.78 3.43
CA ALA A 78 -8.21 -1.55 2.70
C ALA A 78 -7.43 -1.43 1.36
N GLY A 79 -6.58 -2.41 1.03
CA GLY A 79 -5.71 -2.36 -0.14
C GLY A 79 -4.53 -1.38 -0.01
N CYS A 80 -4.31 -0.83 1.19
CA CYS A 80 -3.20 0.05 1.50
C CYS A 80 -2.01 -0.82 1.94
N LEU A 81 -1.16 -1.21 0.99
CA LEU A 81 0.07 -1.90 1.35
C LEU A 81 1.00 -0.94 2.12
N PRO A 82 1.52 -1.35 3.28
CA PRO A 82 2.63 -0.66 3.94
C PRO A 82 3.79 -0.48 2.95
N PRO A 83 4.52 0.65 2.99
CA PRO A 83 5.59 0.94 2.04
C PRO A 83 6.68 -0.15 2.01
N GLU A 84 6.86 -0.89 3.11
CA GLU A 84 7.78 -2.01 3.21
C GLU A 84 7.31 -3.23 2.39
N ILE A 85 5.99 -3.48 2.33
CA ILE A 85 5.42 -4.56 1.53
C ILE A 85 5.39 -4.18 0.04
N GLU A 86 5.16 -2.91 -0.26
CA GLU A 86 5.24 -2.39 -1.63
C GLU A 86 6.67 -2.54 -2.20
N GLN A 87 7.69 -2.14 -1.44
CA GLN A 87 9.10 -2.32 -1.79
C GLN A 87 9.47 -3.80 -1.97
N ARG A 88 8.91 -4.69 -1.15
CA ARG A 88 9.11 -6.14 -1.26
C ARG A 88 8.53 -6.68 -2.57
N ASN A 89 7.32 -6.27 -2.93
CA ASN A 89 6.68 -6.68 -4.18
C ASN A 89 7.41 -6.12 -5.40
N GLU A 90 7.89 -4.88 -5.34
CA GLU A 90 8.73 -4.29 -6.38
C GLU A 90 10.03 -5.07 -6.56
N ALA A 91 10.72 -5.42 -5.45
CA ALA A 91 11.94 -6.22 -5.49
C ALA A 91 11.70 -7.62 -6.08
N ALA A 92 10.61 -8.29 -5.71
CA ALA A 92 10.23 -9.61 -6.24
C ALA A 92 9.92 -9.56 -7.76
N THR A 93 9.31 -8.45 -8.22
CA THR A 93 9.01 -8.21 -9.63
C THR A 93 10.28 -7.95 -10.42
N ILE A 94 11.20 -7.13 -9.91
CA ILE A 94 12.50 -6.89 -10.57
C ILE A 94 13.31 -8.18 -10.63
N ALA A 95 13.31 -8.99 -9.57
CA ALA A 95 13.98 -10.29 -9.56
C ALA A 95 13.41 -11.24 -10.63
N SER A 96 12.08 -11.27 -10.82
CA SER A 96 11.45 -12.12 -11.85
C SER A 96 11.78 -11.65 -13.27
N ILE A 97 11.82 -10.34 -13.49
CA ILE A 97 12.22 -9.75 -14.77
C ILE A 97 13.69 -10.07 -15.07
N LEU A 98 14.59 -9.95 -14.09
CA LEU A 98 16.00 -10.30 -14.22
C LEU A 98 16.21 -11.80 -14.50
N ARG A 99 15.36 -12.69 -13.99
CA ARG A 99 15.38 -14.13 -14.34
C ARG A 99 15.03 -14.39 -15.81
N GLY A 100 14.15 -13.59 -16.40
CA GLY A 100 13.76 -13.70 -17.80
C GLY A 100 14.68 -12.97 -18.79
N LEU A 101 15.56 -12.09 -18.30
CA LEU A 101 16.47 -11.29 -19.13
C LEU A 101 17.85 -11.95 -19.25
N SER A 102 18.41 -11.92 -20.46
CA SER A 102 19.81 -12.30 -20.68
C SER A 102 20.77 -11.25 -20.11
N ARG A 103 21.88 -11.70 -19.53
CA ARG A 103 22.90 -10.85 -18.85
C ARG A 103 23.54 -9.77 -19.74
N GLU A 104 23.40 -9.90 -21.06
CA GLU A 104 23.95 -8.98 -22.06
C GLU A 104 23.00 -7.81 -22.38
N HIS A 105 21.78 -7.81 -21.83
CA HIS A 105 20.81 -6.74 -22.04
C HIS A 105 21.26 -5.47 -21.29
N PRO A 106 21.23 -4.27 -21.92
CA PRO A 106 21.64 -3.02 -21.28
C PRO A 106 20.89 -2.74 -19.97
N ASP A 107 19.59 -3.06 -19.93
CA ASP A 107 18.72 -2.84 -18.77
C ASP A 107 19.02 -3.77 -17.59
N TYR A 108 19.74 -4.88 -17.80
CA TYR A 108 20.10 -5.83 -16.74
C TYR A 108 20.92 -5.15 -15.64
N SER A 109 21.87 -4.30 -16.02
CA SER A 109 22.73 -3.57 -15.08
C SER A 109 21.94 -2.56 -14.25
N GLU A 110 20.97 -1.87 -14.85
CA GLU A 110 20.13 -0.88 -14.18
C GLU A 110 19.15 -1.53 -13.22
N LEU A 111 18.46 -2.58 -13.67
CA LEU A 111 17.53 -3.36 -12.85
C LEU A 111 18.23 -4.00 -11.65
N ASN A 112 19.46 -4.51 -11.84
CA ASN A 112 20.24 -5.10 -10.74
C ASN A 112 20.66 -4.06 -9.68
N LYS A 113 21.03 -2.84 -10.10
CA LYS A 113 21.31 -1.72 -9.17
C LYS A 113 20.05 -1.31 -8.40
N LYS A 114 18.91 -1.27 -9.08
CA LYS A 114 17.61 -0.94 -8.47
C LYS A 114 17.20 -2.00 -7.44
N LEU A 115 17.42 -3.28 -7.76
CA LEU A 115 17.19 -4.39 -6.84
C LEU A 115 18.08 -4.29 -5.59
N ALA A 116 19.38 -4.01 -5.74
CA ALA A 116 20.30 -3.85 -4.61
C ALA A 116 19.93 -2.66 -3.70
N LEU A 117 19.42 -1.56 -4.26
CA LEU A 117 18.92 -0.43 -3.47
C LEU A 117 17.67 -0.81 -2.66
N LEU A 118 16.74 -1.56 -3.26
CA LEU A 118 15.54 -2.03 -2.58
C LEU A 118 15.88 -3.04 -1.49
N GLU A 119 16.81 -3.96 -1.74
CA GLU A 119 17.36 -4.87 -0.72
C GLU A 119 17.90 -4.12 0.49
N PHE A 120 18.74 -3.12 0.25
CA PHE A 120 19.33 -2.33 1.33
C PHE A 120 18.27 -1.58 2.17
N ARG A 121 17.22 -1.05 1.52
CA ARG A 121 16.10 -0.40 2.23
C ARG A 121 15.29 -1.39 3.06
N LEU A 122 15.03 -2.59 2.52
CA LEU A 122 14.34 -3.65 3.25
C LEU A 122 15.15 -4.13 4.46
N GLN A 123 16.48 -4.25 4.33
CA GLN A 123 17.37 -4.57 5.45
C GLN A 123 17.37 -3.48 6.53
N GLN A 124 17.40 -2.20 6.16
CA GLN A 124 17.28 -1.10 7.13
C GLN A 124 15.93 -1.09 7.86
N ALA A 125 14.86 -1.51 7.19
CA ALA A 125 13.53 -1.66 7.78
C ALA A 125 13.40 -2.93 8.66
N GLY A 126 14.45 -3.75 8.78
CA GLY A 126 14.45 -4.99 9.56
C GLY A 126 13.69 -6.14 8.90
N MET A 127 13.44 -6.06 7.59
CA MET A 127 12.73 -7.09 6.83
C MET A 127 13.70 -8.14 6.28
N SER A 128 13.31 -9.43 6.29
CA SER A 128 14.10 -10.51 5.68
C SER A 128 14.14 -10.37 4.15
N THR A 129 15.35 -10.37 3.58
CA THR A 129 15.62 -10.38 2.13
C THR A 129 15.83 -11.80 1.57
N ASP A 130 15.62 -12.84 2.38
CA ASP A 130 15.91 -14.24 2.01
C ASP A 130 15.12 -14.69 0.78
N PHE A 131 13.95 -14.08 0.54
CA PHE A 131 13.10 -14.33 -0.63
C PHE A 131 13.74 -13.96 -1.97
N LEU A 132 14.77 -13.10 -1.98
CA LEU A 132 15.51 -12.71 -3.18
C LEU A 132 16.66 -13.66 -3.49
N HIS A 133 17.11 -14.43 -2.49
CA HIS A 133 18.27 -15.35 -2.61
C HIS A 133 17.87 -16.83 -2.62
N ALA A 134 16.57 -17.17 -2.65
CA ALA A 134 16.08 -18.54 -2.59
C ALA A 134 16.72 -19.49 -3.63
N GLU A 135 17.03 -19.01 -4.84
CA GLU A 135 17.76 -19.78 -5.87
C GLU A 135 19.29 -19.84 -5.65
N TYR A 136 19.88 -18.88 -4.94
CA TYR A 136 21.30 -18.90 -4.62
C TYR A 136 21.62 -20.01 -3.60
N ALA A 137 20.67 -20.33 -2.72
CA ALA A 137 20.75 -21.46 -1.80
C ALA A 137 20.76 -22.82 -2.53
N GLU A 138 19.99 -22.96 -3.62
CA GLU A 138 19.96 -24.20 -4.42
C GLU A 138 21.30 -24.50 -5.09
N HIS A 139 22.00 -23.47 -5.58
CA HIS A 139 23.34 -23.62 -6.15
C HIS A 139 24.43 -23.96 -5.12
N PHE A 140 24.26 -23.57 -3.85
CA PHE A 140 25.17 -23.95 -2.77
C PHE A 140 24.95 -25.38 -2.25
N ALA A 141 23.72 -25.90 -2.36
CA ALA A 141 23.40 -27.27 -1.94
C ALA A 141 23.94 -28.35 -2.89
N GLN A 142 24.22 -28.03 -4.16
CA GLN A 142 24.77 -28.99 -5.13
C GLN A 142 26.30 -29.17 -5.03
N ARG A 143 27.00 -28.40 -4.18
CA ARG A 143 28.46 -28.41 -4.09
C ARG A 143 29.02 -29.05 -2.82
N PHE A 144 28.17 -29.71 -2.02
CA PHE A 144 28.56 -30.55 -0.90
C PHE A 144 27.99 -31.96 -1.04
#